data_AF-A0A553HRM6-F1
#
_entry.id   AF-A0A553HRM6-F1
#
_cell.length_a   1.000
_cell.length_b   1.000
_cell.length_c   1.000
_cell.angle_alpha   90.00
_cell.angle_beta   90.00
_cell.angle_gamma   90.00
#
_symmetry.space_group_name_H-M   'P 1'
#
loop_
_entity.id
_entity.type
_entity.pdbx_description
1 polymer ?
#
loop_
_entity_poly.entity_id
_entity_poly.type
_entity_poly.pdbx_seq_one_letter_code
_entity_poly.pdbx_strand_id
1 'polypeptide(L)'
;MHLTSLVSAALALACGVYSIPKHFFEPLDFATGSVCDDTSWNLNSNARVPLVSDCEKLEQEMQNNRKKGFKLYGWQQDKDDAFLPIVFIGSCVFGVKVLNANNAPAIIANGDIADILHDAIRSYTNGNQVSAVMGDMTCRAYWGDYSQQGISWSIYNW
;
A
#
# COMPACT_ATOMS: atom_id res chain seq x y z
N MET A 1 8.23 68.34 -18.25
CA MET A 1 7.19 67.61 -17.51
C MET A 1 7.15 66.20 -18.09
N HIS A 2 7.95 65.28 -17.57
CA HIS A 2 7.67 64.37 -16.44
C HIS A 2 6.57 63.33 -16.70
N LEU A 3 7.02 62.06 -16.71
CA LEU A 3 6.34 60.82 -16.27
C LEU A 3 5.14 60.36 -17.14
N THR A 4 4.89 59.07 -17.41
CA THR A 4 5.32 57.83 -16.73
C THR A 4 5.08 56.63 -17.65
N SER A 5 6.02 55.70 -17.61
CA SER A 5 5.91 54.32 -18.10
C SER A 5 4.86 53.54 -17.29
N LEU A 6 4.03 52.74 -17.93
CA LEU A 6 3.20 51.71 -17.28
C LEU A 6 3.56 50.35 -17.90
N VAL A 7 4.53 49.69 -17.28
CA VAL A 7 4.78 48.26 -17.47
C VAL A 7 3.76 47.52 -16.62
N SER A 8 2.75 46.93 -17.26
CA SER A 8 1.83 46.01 -16.59
C SER A 8 2.55 44.69 -16.32
N ALA A 9 3.02 44.51 -15.08
CA ALA A 9 3.45 43.21 -14.58
C ALA A 9 2.21 42.37 -14.27
N ALA A 10 1.86 41.44 -15.16
CA ALA A 10 0.90 40.40 -14.86
C ALA A 10 1.58 39.37 -13.95
N LEU A 11 1.30 39.45 -12.64
CA LEU A 11 1.67 38.42 -11.69
C LEU A 11 0.71 37.24 -11.89
N ALA A 12 1.10 36.27 -12.71
CA ALA A 12 0.41 34.99 -12.77
C ALA A 12 0.73 34.21 -11.47
N LEU A 13 -0.17 34.27 -10.49
CA LEU A 13 -0.22 33.34 -9.38
C LEU A 13 -0.50 31.95 -9.94
N ALA A 14 0.55 31.20 -10.25
CA ALA A 14 0.46 29.76 -10.40
C ALA A 14 0.12 29.18 -9.02
N CYS A 15 -1.16 29.19 -8.66
CA CYS A 15 -1.69 28.30 -7.65
C CYS A 15 -1.48 26.90 -8.20
N GLY A 16 -0.37 26.27 -7.83
CA GLY A 16 -0.14 24.86 -8.08
C GLY A 16 -1.35 24.11 -7.57
N VAL A 17 -2.07 23.45 -8.49
CA VAL A 17 -3.09 22.49 -8.13
C VAL A 17 -2.35 21.41 -7.37
N TYR A 18 -2.42 21.45 -6.04
CA TYR A 18 -1.89 20.40 -5.19
C TYR A 18 -2.75 19.16 -5.47
N SER A 19 -2.32 18.32 -6.42
CA SER A 19 -2.93 17.02 -6.64
C SER A 19 -2.61 16.19 -5.39
N ILE A 20 -3.52 16.20 -4.43
CA ILE A 20 -3.49 15.30 -3.28
C ILE A 20 -3.36 13.87 -3.85
N PRO A 21 -2.42 13.04 -3.38
CA PRO A 21 -2.35 11.65 -3.79
C PRO A 21 -3.74 11.03 -3.67
N LYS A 22 -4.27 10.44 -4.75
CA LYS A 22 -5.62 9.86 -4.76
C LYS A 22 -5.77 8.85 -3.62
N HIS A 23 -4.70 8.13 -3.28
CA HIS A 23 -4.62 7.20 -2.17
C HIS A 23 -3.42 7.52 -1.27
N PHE A 24 -3.58 7.35 0.04
CA PHE A 24 -2.50 7.52 1.00
C PHE A 24 -2.69 6.59 2.19
N PHE A 25 -1.66 6.49 3.02
CA PHE A 25 -1.70 5.71 4.26
C PHE A 25 -1.15 6.50 5.44
N GLU A 26 -1.62 6.15 6.63
CA GLU A 26 -1.11 6.70 7.89
C GLU A 26 -0.65 5.57 8.80
N PRO A 27 0.48 5.71 9.53
CA PRO A 27 0.90 4.73 10.51
C PRO A 27 -0.14 4.51 11.61
N LEU A 28 -0.24 3.27 12.11
CA LEU A 28 -1.12 2.87 13.18
C LEU A 28 -0.45 1.84 14.09
N ASP A 29 -0.64 1.99 15.41
CA ASP A 29 -0.32 0.98 16.40
C ASP A 29 -1.54 0.12 16.73
N PHE A 30 -1.31 -1.17 16.92
CA PHE A 30 -2.31 -2.20 17.20
C PHE A 30 -2.01 -2.90 18.52
N ALA A 31 -3.06 -3.33 19.21
CA ALA A 31 -2.91 -4.22 20.37
C ALA A 31 -2.45 -5.62 19.94
N THR A 32 -2.90 -6.07 18.76
CA THR A 32 -2.58 -7.36 18.14
C THR A 32 -1.62 -7.19 16.96
N GLY A 33 -0.96 -8.26 16.53
CA GLY A 33 -0.08 -8.23 15.36
C GLY A 33 -0.78 -8.52 14.03
N SER A 34 -2.04 -8.90 14.06
CA SER A 34 -2.83 -9.29 12.87
C SER A 34 -4.26 -8.78 13.05
N VAL A 35 -4.83 -8.28 11.96
CA VAL A 35 -6.19 -7.74 11.89
C VAL A 35 -6.93 -8.18 10.63
N CYS A 36 -6.33 -9.08 9.84
CA CYS A 36 -6.90 -9.62 8.62
C CYS A 36 -7.13 -11.13 8.73
N ASP A 37 -8.10 -11.61 7.97
CA ASP A 37 -8.40 -13.02 7.78
C ASP A 37 -7.50 -13.62 6.69
N ASP A 38 -7.70 -14.90 6.36
CA ASP A 38 -6.96 -15.61 5.32
C ASP A 38 -7.00 -14.88 3.97
N THR A 39 -5.92 -15.05 3.20
CA THR A 39 -5.79 -14.48 1.86
C THR A 39 -5.92 -15.52 0.76
N SER A 40 -6.44 -15.08 -0.40
CA SER A 40 -6.28 -15.78 -1.67
C SER A 40 -4.90 -15.53 -2.29
N TRP A 41 -4.55 -16.32 -3.31
CA TRP A 41 -3.26 -16.24 -4.00
C TRP A 41 -3.42 -16.41 -5.50
N ASN A 42 -2.85 -15.48 -6.27
CA ASN A 42 -2.81 -15.50 -7.72
C ASN A 42 -1.44 -15.03 -8.21
N LEU A 43 -0.97 -15.60 -9.32
CA LEU A 43 0.23 -15.10 -9.99
C LEU A 43 -0.07 -13.78 -10.69
N ASN A 44 0.83 -12.81 -10.55
CA ASN A 44 0.82 -11.56 -11.30
C ASN A 44 1.88 -11.63 -12.40
N SER A 45 1.55 -12.30 -13.51
CA SER A 45 2.49 -12.58 -14.61
C SER A 45 3.01 -11.34 -15.36
N ASN A 46 2.38 -10.18 -15.15
CA ASN A 46 2.76 -8.93 -15.83
C ASN A 46 3.68 -8.05 -14.98
N ALA A 47 3.90 -8.39 -13.70
CA ALA A 47 4.75 -7.64 -12.80
C ALA A 47 6.18 -8.19 -12.77
N ARG A 48 7.14 -7.30 -12.50
CA ARG A 48 8.53 -7.71 -12.25
C ARG A 48 8.62 -8.44 -10.91
N VAL A 49 9.54 -9.40 -10.87
CA VAL A 49 9.76 -10.26 -9.70
C VAL A 49 10.83 -9.69 -8.77
N PRO A 50 10.62 -9.68 -7.45
CA PRO A 50 11.63 -9.26 -6.48
C PRO A 50 12.64 -10.38 -6.15
N LEU A 51 13.78 -9.99 -5.56
CA LEU A 51 14.76 -10.93 -5.01
C LEU A 51 14.29 -11.50 -3.67
N VAL A 52 14.53 -12.80 -3.46
CA VAL A 52 14.24 -13.50 -2.20
C VAL A 52 14.89 -12.79 -1.01
N SER A 53 16.18 -12.43 -1.14
CA SER A 53 16.96 -11.82 -0.06
C SER A 53 16.46 -10.43 0.36
N ASP A 54 15.76 -9.72 -0.53
CA ASP A 54 15.13 -8.44 -0.20
C ASP A 54 13.77 -8.66 0.48
N CYS A 55 13.01 -9.66 0.03
CA CYS A 55 11.76 -10.04 0.68
C CYS A 55 11.97 -10.61 2.08
N GLU A 56 13.00 -11.41 2.32
CA GLU A 56 13.36 -11.90 3.66
C GLU A 56 13.68 -10.76 4.63
N LYS A 57 14.39 -9.71 4.17
CA LYS A 57 14.66 -8.52 4.99
C LYS A 57 13.38 -7.75 5.30
N LEU A 58 12.50 -7.60 4.31
CA LEU A 58 11.22 -6.92 4.50
C LEU A 58 10.32 -7.70 5.45
N GLU A 59 10.23 -9.02 5.29
CA GLU A 59 9.54 -9.93 6.21
C GLU A 59 10.07 -9.72 7.63
N GLN A 60 11.39 -9.77 7.82
CA GLN A 60 12.01 -9.58 9.13
C GLN A 60 11.67 -8.21 9.75
N GLU A 61 11.69 -7.13 8.96
CA GLU A 61 11.34 -5.79 9.45
C GLU A 61 9.86 -5.72 9.89
N MET A 62 8.97 -6.36 9.13
CA MET A 62 7.55 -6.46 9.47
C MET A 62 7.34 -7.32 10.73
N GLN A 63 8.09 -8.42 10.88
CA GLN A 63 8.11 -9.27 12.07
C GLN A 63 8.61 -8.53 13.33
N ASN A 64 9.64 -7.70 13.19
CA ASN A 64 10.16 -6.90 14.32
C ASN A 64 9.17 -5.81 14.77
N ASN A 65 8.28 -5.40 13.88
CA ASN A 65 7.30 -4.33 14.10
C ASN A 65 5.85 -4.83 13.99
N ARG A 66 5.55 -6.09 14.31
CA ARG A 66 4.22 -6.71 14.06
C ARG A 66 3.02 -5.92 14.54
N LYS A 67 3.16 -5.18 15.65
CA LYS A 67 2.09 -4.39 16.28
C LYS A 67 1.92 -2.99 15.66
N LYS A 68 2.70 -2.65 14.63
CA LYS A 68 2.49 -1.45 13.81
C LYS A 68 1.76 -1.84 12.53
N GLY A 69 1.36 -0.85 11.75
CA GLY A 69 0.81 -1.04 10.42
C GLY A 69 0.20 0.25 9.92
N PHE A 70 -0.88 0.16 9.16
CA PHE A 70 -1.36 1.27 8.35
C PHE A 70 -2.88 1.38 8.35
N LYS A 71 -3.38 2.63 8.37
CA LYS A 71 -4.72 2.99 7.88
C LYS A 71 -4.63 3.39 6.43
N LEU A 72 -5.59 2.95 5.62
CA LEU A 72 -5.63 3.16 4.17
C LEU A 72 -6.77 4.09 3.80
N TYR A 73 -6.48 5.11 2.98
CA TYR A 73 -7.42 6.18 2.62
C TYR A 73 -7.46 6.47 1.13
N GLY A 74 -8.58 7.04 0.69
CA GLY A 74 -8.73 7.69 -0.62
C GLY A 74 -9.28 6.81 -1.74
N TRP A 75 -9.40 5.49 -1.52
CA TRP A 75 -10.05 4.62 -2.49
C TRP A 75 -11.55 4.93 -2.59
N GLN A 76 -12.06 5.01 -3.81
CA GLN A 76 -13.50 5.04 -4.09
C GLN A 76 -13.88 3.69 -4.72
N GLN A 77 -15.06 3.19 -4.40
CA GLN A 77 -15.63 2.02 -5.06
C GLN A 77 -15.67 2.29 -6.58
N ASP A 78 -15.16 1.37 -7.39
CA ASP A 78 -15.22 1.37 -8.88
C ASP A 78 -14.09 2.01 -9.72
N LYS A 79 -12.80 1.97 -9.35
CA LYS A 79 -11.73 2.31 -10.31
C LYS A 79 -10.54 1.35 -10.33
N ASP A 80 -9.98 1.18 -11.54
CA ASP A 80 -8.71 0.51 -11.88
C ASP A 80 -7.52 1.22 -11.22
N ASP A 81 -7.43 1.09 -9.91
CA ASP A 81 -6.40 1.72 -9.13
C ASP A 81 -5.22 0.76 -8.96
N ALA A 82 -4.03 1.21 -9.35
CA ALA A 82 -2.79 0.49 -9.12
C ALA A 82 -2.56 0.26 -7.62
N PHE A 83 -1.84 -0.80 -7.27
CA PHE A 83 -1.43 -1.06 -5.90
C PHE A 83 -0.61 0.11 -5.36
N LEU A 84 -1.06 0.71 -4.26
CA LEU A 84 -0.28 1.70 -3.53
C LEU A 84 0.81 0.97 -2.76
N PRO A 85 2.10 1.23 -3.03
CA PRO A 85 3.17 0.67 -2.24
C PRO A 85 3.15 1.24 -0.82
N ILE A 86 3.15 0.36 0.19
CA ILE A 86 3.11 0.79 1.60
C ILE A 86 4.40 0.46 2.34
N VAL A 87 5.10 -0.60 1.95
CA VAL A 87 6.43 -0.95 2.48
C VAL A 87 7.30 -1.54 1.38
N PHE A 88 8.61 -1.29 1.44
CA PHE A 88 9.58 -1.85 0.50
C PHE A 88 10.98 -1.93 1.11
N ILE A 89 11.75 -2.93 0.70
CA ILE A 89 13.20 -3.02 0.89
C ILE A 89 13.82 -3.54 -0.40
N GLY A 90 14.80 -2.81 -0.94
CA GLY A 90 15.45 -3.19 -2.19
C GLY A 90 14.45 -3.39 -3.32
N SER A 91 14.45 -4.58 -3.91
CA SER A 91 13.53 -4.99 -4.98
C SER A 91 12.16 -5.47 -4.50
N CYS A 92 11.99 -5.75 -3.20
CA CYS A 92 10.75 -6.32 -2.67
C CYS A 92 9.79 -5.22 -2.20
N VAL A 93 8.62 -5.17 -2.82
CA VAL A 93 7.59 -4.17 -2.55
C VAL A 93 6.30 -4.88 -2.19
N PHE A 94 5.68 -4.46 -1.09
CA PHE A 94 4.31 -4.82 -0.74
C PHE A 94 3.39 -3.64 -1.01
N GLY A 95 2.46 -3.82 -1.94
CA GLY A 95 1.45 -2.83 -2.28
C GLY A 95 0.04 -3.29 -1.99
N VAL A 96 -0.87 -2.35 -1.75
CA VAL A 96 -2.27 -2.62 -1.38
C VAL A 96 -3.25 -1.77 -2.19
N LYS A 97 -4.48 -2.25 -2.27
CA LYS A 97 -5.64 -1.56 -2.83
C LYS A 97 -6.86 -1.91 -1.99
N VAL A 98 -7.67 -0.92 -1.60
CA VAL A 98 -8.93 -1.19 -0.89
C VAL A 98 -10.01 -1.54 -1.92
N LEU A 99 -10.70 -2.67 -1.74
CA LEU A 99 -11.69 -3.21 -2.68
C LEU A 99 -13.08 -2.59 -2.50
N ASN A 100 -13.48 -2.36 -1.26
CA ASN A 100 -14.80 -1.85 -0.89
C ASN A 100 -14.66 -0.78 0.19
N ALA A 101 -14.30 0.43 -0.23
CA ALA A 101 -14.19 1.57 0.68
C ALA A 101 -15.55 1.86 1.33
N ASN A 102 -15.59 1.86 2.66
CA ASN A 102 -16.76 2.25 3.44
C ASN A 102 -16.47 3.53 4.26
N ASN A 103 -17.34 3.88 5.21
CA ASN A 103 -17.19 5.07 6.05
C ASN A 103 -16.02 5.01 7.07
N ALA A 104 -15.31 3.88 7.15
CA ALA A 104 -14.16 3.65 8.02
C ALA A 104 -12.94 3.20 7.19
N PRO A 105 -11.73 3.68 7.52
CA PRO A 105 -10.54 3.28 6.79
C PRO A 105 -10.24 1.80 7.03
N ALA A 106 -9.84 1.12 5.94
CA ALA A 106 -9.27 -0.21 6.03
C ALA A 106 -7.93 -0.15 6.77
N ILE A 107 -7.62 -1.18 7.54
CA ILE A 107 -6.38 -1.30 8.30
C ILE A 107 -5.67 -2.60 7.97
N ILE A 108 -4.35 -2.57 7.94
CA ILE A 108 -3.49 -3.75 7.78
C ILE A 108 -2.35 -3.66 8.79
N ALA A 109 -2.11 -4.73 9.54
CA ALA A 109 -0.99 -4.79 10.48
C ALA A 109 0.25 -5.37 9.81
N ASN A 110 1.42 -5.01 10.34
CA ASN A 110 2.69 -5.53 9.86
C ASN A 110 2.79 -7.05 10.01
N GLY A 111 2.13 -7.65 11.01
CA GLY A 111 2.10 -9.11 11.10
C GLY A 111 1.33 -9.77 9.96
N ASP A 112 0.23 -9.16 9.46
CA ASP A 112 -0.46 -9.66 8.27
C ASP A 112 0.47 -9.59 7.04
N ILE A 113 1.19 -8.49 6.86
CA ILE A 113 2.18 -8.32 5.79
C ILE A 113 3.32 -9.35 5.91
N ALA A 114 3.82 -9.56 7.12
CA ALA A 114 4.90 -10.50 7.39
C ALA A 114 4.51 -11.94 7.07
N ASP A 115 3.30 -12.34 7.45
CA ASP A 115 2.80 -13.70 7.22
C ASP A 115 2.58 -13.95 5.71
N ILE A 116 2.12 -12.94 4.97
CA ILE A 116 2.03 -13.00 3.50
C ILE A 116 3.42 -13.08 2.86
N LEU A 117 4.38 -12.26 3.29
CA LEU A 117 5.75 -12.34 2.76
C LEU A 117 6.37 -13.72 3.02
N HIS A 118 6.19 -14.26 4.23
CA HIS A 118 6.65 -15.59 4.61
C HIS A 118 6.11 -16.68 3.67
N ASP A 119 4.79 -16.70 3.47
CA ASP A 119 4.13 -17.69 2.63
C ASP A 119 4.50 -17.53 1.14
N ALA A 120 4.69 -16.29 0.68
CA ALA A 120 5.15 -15.97 -0.66
C ALA A 120 6.57 -16.51 -0.91
N ILE A 121 7.51 -16.24 0.00
CA ILE A 121 8.89 -16.72 -0.08
C ILE A 121 8.91 -18.25 -0.08
N ARG A 122 8.13 -18.89 0.79
CA ARG A 122 8.12 -20.35 0.91
C ARG A 122 7.51 -21.05 -0.30
N SER A 123 6.46 -20.49 -0.90
CA SER A 123 5.62 -21.20 -1.86
C SER A 123 5.77 -20.74 -3.31
N TYR A 124 6.32 -19.53 -3.53
CA TYR A 124 6.38 -18.90 -4.84
C TYR A 124 7.80 -18.52 -5.28
N THR A 125 8.83 -19.05 -4.60
CA THR A 125 10.23 -18.85 -4.98
C THR A 125 10.64 -19.72 -6.16
N ASN A 126 11.36 -19.11 -7.10
CA ASN A 126 12.05 -19.77 -8.18
C ASN A 126 13.50 -19.24 -8.26
N GLY A 127 14.47 -20.08 -7.84
CA GLY A 127 15.86 -19.65 -7.73
C GLY A 127 16.03 -18.59 -6.63
N ASN A 128 16.56 -17.42 -7.00
CA ASN A 128 16.78 -16.29 -6.09
C ASN A 128 15.68 -15.22 -6.17
N GLN A 129 14.56 -15.51 -6.82
CA GLN A 129 13.44 -14.59 -7.01
C GLN A 129 12.15 -15.15 -6.42
N VAL A 130 11.34 -14.27 -5.84
CA VAL A 130 9.95 -14.59 -5.48
C VAL A 130 9.08 -14.20 -6.67
N SER A 131 8.22 -15.11 -7.15
CA SER A 131 7.29 -14.78 -8.22
C SER A 131 6.41 -13.61 -7.81
N ALA A 132 6.07 -12.73 -8.75
CA ALA A 132 5.12 -11.67 -8.46
C ALA A 132 3.75 -12.31 -8.20
N VAL A 133 3.19 -12.02 -7.03
CA VAL A 133 1.95 -12.61 -6.54
C VAL A 133 1.02 -11.51 -6.03
N MET A 134 -0.27 -11.79 -6.07
CA MET A 134 -1.30 -10.91 -5.55
C MET A 134 -2.42 -11.75 -4.94
N GLY A 135 -3.22 -11.11 -4.11
CA GLY A 135 -4.32 -11.77 -3.44
C GLY A 135 -5.29 -10.77 -2.87
N ASP A 136 -6.42 -11.29 -2.44
CA ASP A 136 -7.45 -10.55 -1.73
C ASP A 136 -7.64 -11.18 -0.36
N MET A 137 -7.78 -10.33 0.65
CA MET A 137 -8.09 -10.70 2.03
C MET A 137 -9.14 -9.77 2.60
N THR A 138 -9.73 -10.17 3.72
CA THR A 138 -10.65 -9.32 4.49
C THR A 138 -9.98 -8.85 5.76
N CYS A 139 -10.02 -7.56 6.02
CA CYS A 139 -9.45 -6.95 7.21
C CYS A 139 -10.53 -6.24 8.04
N ARG A 140 -10.24 -6.02 9.32
CA ARG A 140 -11.08 -5.16 10.17
C ARG A 140 -11.08 -3.72 9.63
N ALA A 141 -12.16 -2.98 9.88
CA ALA A 141 -12.11 -1.52 9.79
C ALA A 141 -11.54 -0.93 11.09
N TYR A 142 -10.96 0.27 11.00
CA TYR A 142 -10.41 0.94 12.18
C TYR A 142 -11.48 1.30 13.23
N TRP A 143 -12.70 1.64 12.82
CA TRP A 143 -13.85 1.88 13.71
C TRP A 143 -15.15 1.37 13.06
N GLY A 144 -16.16 1.08 13.90
CA GLY A 144 -17.44 0.52 13.48
C GLY A 144 -17.44 -1.00 13.58
N ASP A 145 -18.16 -1.52 14.58
CA ASP A 145 -18.01 -2.87 15.13
C ASP A 145 -18.29 -4.05 14.16
N TYR A 146 -18.68 -3.80 12.91
CA TYR A 146 -19.13 -4.86 11.99
C TYR A 146 -18.75 -4.67 10.52
N SER A 147 -17.93 -3.67 10.19
CA SER A 147 -17.62 -3.42 8.79
C SER A 147 -16.24 -3.98 8.42
N GLN A 148 -16.23 -5.18 7.87
CA GLN A 148 -15.05 -5.75 7.23
C GLN A 148 -14.69 -4.95 5.97
N GLN A 149 -13.40 -4.84 5.68
CA GLN A 149 -12.83 -4.15 4.53
C GLN A 149 -11.98 -5.13 3.73
N GLY A 150 -12.35 -5.34 2.47
CA GLY A 150 -11.56 -6.10 1.51
C GLY A 150 -10.33 -5.30 1.10
N ILE A 151 -9.18 -5.95 1.20
CA ILE A 151 -7.89 -5.43 0.73
C ILE A 151 -7.37 -6.41 -0.31
N SER A 152 -7.04 -5.88 -1.48
CA SER A 152 -6.17 -6.55 -2.43
C SER A 152 -4.74 -6.16 -2.14
N TRP A 153 -3.81 -7.10 -2.25
CA TRP A 153 -2.38 -6.86 -2.05
C TRP A 153 -1.55 -7.49 -3.17
N SER A 154 -0.31 -7.03 -3.32
CA SER A 154 0.66 -7.63 -4.25
C SER A 154 2.09 -7.51 -3.74
N ILE A 155 2.89 -8.55 -3.99
CA ILE A 155 4.34 -8.57 -3.84
C ILE A 155 4.97 -8.51 -5.24
N TYR A 156 5.78 -7.47 -5.49
CA TYR A 156 6.36 -7.20 -6.80
C TYR A 156 7.64 -6.35 -6.72
N ASN A 157 8.22 -6.07 -7.88
CA ASN A 157 9.35 -5.14 -8.08
C ASN A 157 8.94 -3.99 -9.03
N TRP A 158 9.51 -2.80 -8.85
CA TRP A 158 9.19 -1.59 -9.64
C TRP A 158 9.96 -1.48 -10.97
#